data_AF-A0A359D3K4-F1
#
_entry.id   AF-A0A359D3K4-F1
#
_cell.length_a   1.000
_cell.length_b   1.000
_cell.length_c   1.000
_cell.angle_alpha   90.00
_cell.angle_beta   90.00
_cell.angle_gamma   90.00
#
_symmetry.space_group_name_H-M   'P 1'
#
loop_
_entity.id
_entity.type
_entity.pdbx_description
1 polymer ?
#
loop_
_entity_poly.entity_id
_entity_poly.type
_entity_poly.pdbx_seq_one_letter_code
_entity_poly.pdbx_strand_id
1 'polypeptide(L)'
;MVLKQFKTKYMKDFSQDNIDFKKIINDEKKINKDVTHLATTVSLFTKFAWTLIILGVLAGAFALADKLFLNEFSNISGIMAWAVLCFWVLAGLFFIYTSFLSQKQQILMTHIETKFNEIELKTTHIEHEVLKARFEELHDSVKQERFESTFFQLLSVQNVIVNSLEITKNNENNESVSVKGRDSFTVLFQKFLQKARFVYDSDFNKIMSHYEEFYNENHAELGHYFGNLYHIIKFVDTSAIADKEKYINFVRAQLSGYELGLLFYNCLSKFGKESFKPLVEKYGLFKNIPKTIIIDPSHPKMFEPSAF
;
A
#
# COMPACT_ATOMS: atom_id res chain seq x y z
N MET A 1 6.84 -0.54 -36.53
CA MET A 1 6.30 0.61 -35.76
C MET A 1 6.46 0.38 -34.25
N VAL A 2 6.07 -0.79 -33.74
CA VAL A 2 6.24 -1.23 -32.33
C VAL A 2 7.70 -1.17 -31.83
N LEU A 3 8.67 -1.62 -32.64
CA LEU A 3 10.11 -1.59 -32.30
C LEU A 3 10.72 -0.18 -32.16
N LYS A 4 10.15 0.83 -32.83
CA LYS A 4 10.63 2.21 -32.76
C LYS A 4 10.14 2.90 -31.47
N GLN A 5 9.01 2.46 -30.92
CA GLN A 5 8.54 2.86 -29.60
C GLN A 5 9.35 2.20 -28.47
N PHE A 6 9.83 0.97 -28.69
CA PHE A 6 10.68 0.25 -27.74
C PHE A 6 12.04 0.93 -27.52
N LYS A 7 12.71 1.32 -28.62
CA LYS A 7 14.03 1.98 -28.56
C LYS A 7 14.00 3.30 -27.78
N THR A 8 12.88 3.99 -27.72
CA THR A 8 12.74 5.29 -27.05
C THR A 8 12.36 5.15 -25.58
N LYS A 9 11.69 4.05 -25.19
CA LYS A 9 11.16 3.85 -23.82
C LYS A 9 12.16 3.17 -22.88
N TYR A 10 13.01 2.28 -23.38
CA TYR A 10 13.85 1.40 -22.54
C TYR A 10 15.36 1.72 -22.59
N MET A 11 15.78 2.77 -23.31
CA MET A 11 17.20 3.16 -23.39
C MET A 11 17.70 3.91 -22.14
N LYS A 12 16.82 4.27 -21.20
CA LYS A 12 17.18 5.07 -20.02
C LYS A 12 17.51 4.23 -18.77
N ASP A 13 16.92 3.04 -18.63
CA ASP A 13 17.05 2.24 -17.39
C ASP A 13 17.94 1.00 -17.54
N PHE A 14 18.32 0.62 -18.76
CA PHE A 14 19.28 -0.44 -19.03
C PHE A 14 20.56 0.16 -19.60
N SER A 15 21.46 0.60 -18.71
CA SER A 15 22.83 0.98 -19.06
C SER A 15 23.53 -0.16 -19.80
N GLN A 16 23.93 0.14 -21.04
CA GLN A 16 25.07 -0.29 -21.88
C GLN A 16 25.81 -1.64 -21.72
N ASP A 17 25.70 -2.40 -20.63
CA ASP A 17 26.58 -3.54 -20.31
C ASP A 17 25.89 -4.91 -20.21
N ASN A 18 24.59 -5.01 -20.46
CA ASN A 18 23.93 -6.31 -20.43
C ASN A 18 24.17 -7.08 -21.76
N ILE A 19 25.21 -7.93 -21.75
CA ILE A 19 25.68 -8.75 -22.87
C ILE A 19 24.53 -9.55 -23.52
N ASP A 20 23.55 -9.99 -22.73
CA ASP A 20 22.37 -10.72 -23.22
C ASP A 20 21.47 -9.87 -24.12
N PHE A 21 21.27 -8.59 -23.81
CA PHE A 21 20.39 -7.73 -24.61
C PHE A 21 21.00 -7.39 -25.98
N LYS A 22 22.32 -7.16 -26.02
CA LYS A 22 23.06 -6.90 -27.27
C LYS A 22 23.11 -8.15 -28.17
N LYS A 23 23.18 -9.34 -27.55
CA LYS A 23 23.10 -10.64 -28.23
C LYS A 23 21.69 -10.85 -28.83
N ILE A 24 20.64 -10.57 -28.06
CA ILE A 24 19.24 -10.66 -28.51
C ILE A 24 18.97 -9.74 -29.71
N ILE A 25 19.47 -8.49 -29.71
CA ILE A 25 19.31 -7.56 -30.85
C ILE A 25 20.04 -8.07 -32.12
N ASN A 26 21.22 -8.65 -31.96
CA ASN A 26 21.97 -9.20 -33.08
C ASN A 26 21.32 -10.47 -33.63
N ASP A 27 20.79 -11.32 -32.76
CA ASP A 27 20.04 -12.51 -33.13
C ASP A 27 18.72 -12.12 -33.83
N GLU A 28 18.04 -11.07 -33.38
CA GLU A 28 16.84 -10.52 -34.04
C GLU A 28 17.12 -10.07 -35.48
N LYS A 29 18.23 -9.35 -35.72
CA LYS A 29 18.61 -8.93 -37.08
C LYS A 29 18.90 -10.10 -38.00
N LYS A 30 19.56 -11.13 -37.48
CA LYS A 30 19.86 -12.36 -38.21
C LYS A 30 18.57 -13.12 -38.54
N ILE A 31 17.68 -13.25 -37.57
CA ILE A 31 16.39 -13.92 -37.73
C ILE A 31 15.49 -13.18 -38.74
N ASN A 32 15.41 -11.85 -38.67
CA ASN A 32 14.65 -11.06 -39.64
C ASN A 32 15.18 -11.22 -41.07
N LYS A 33 16.50 -11.32 -41.24
CA LYS A 33 17.13 -11.59 -42.55
C LYS A 33 16.76 -13.00 -43.06
N ASP A 34 16.80 -14.00 -42.19
CA ASP A 34 16.45 -15.38 -42.55
C ASP A 34 14.97 -15.53 -42.87
N VAL A 35 14.08 -14.85 -42.13
CA VAL A 35 12.62 -14.81 -42.36
C VAL A 35 12.29 -14.15 -43.69
N THR A 36 12.90 -13.00 -44.00
CA THR A 36 12.66 -12.28 -45.27
C THR A 36 13.19 -13.05 -46.48
N HIS A 37 14.35 -13.70 -46.33
CA HIS A 37 14.85 -14.63 -47.34
C HIS A 37 13.87 -15.79 -47.57
N LEU A 38 13.41 -16.43 -46.48
CA LEU A 38 12.42 -17.52 -46.54
C LEU A 38 11.14 -17.09 -47.28
N ALA A 39 10.57 -15.94 -46.92
CA ALA A 39 9.33 -15.42 -47.50
C ALA A 39 9.48 -15.16 -49.01
N THR A 40 10.65 -14.65 -49.43
CA THR A 40 10.96 -14.43 -50.84
C THR A 40 11.02 -15.76 -51.59
N THR A 41 11.70 -16.76 -51.03
CA THR A 41 11.80 -18.12 -51.58
C THR A 41 10.43 -18.79 -51.70
N VAL A 42 9.57 -18.69 -50.67
CA VAL A 42 8.18 -19.18 -50.71
C VAL A 42 7.44 -18.57 -51.90
N SER A 43 7.44 -17.24 -52.01
CA SER A 43 6.67 -16.53 -53.05
C SER A 43 7.11 -16.90 -54.47
N LEU A 44 8.41 -17.14 -54.68
CA LEU A 44 9.00 -17.51 -55.95
C LEU A 44 8.57 -18.94 -56.35
N PHE A 45 8.67 -19.91 -55.45
CA PHE A 45 8.23 -21.28 -55.72
C PHE A 45 6.72 -21.41 -55.88
N THR A 46 5.92 -20.62 -55.15
CA THR A 46 4.47 -20.57 -55.35
C THR A 46 4.10 -20.05 -56.74
N LYS A 47 4.80 -19.01 -57.23
CA LYS A 47 4.62 -18.54 -58.62
C LYS A 47 4.98 -19.61 -59.64
N PHE A 48 6.09 -20.33 -59.44
CA PHE A 48 6.46 -21.45 -60.31
C PHE A 48 5.41 -22.57 -60.31
N ALA A 49 4.87 -22.95 -59.16
CA ALA A 49 3.82 -23.96 -59.07
C ALA A 49 2.56 -23.57 -59.87
N TRP A 50 2.12 -22.31 -59.77
CA TRP A 50 1.00 -21.80 -60.55
C TRP A 50 1.28 -21.76 -62.06
N THR A 51 2.50 -21.41 -62.48
CA THR A 51 2.86 -21.46 -63.91
C THR A 51 2.80 -22.88 -64.48
N LEU A 52 3.18 -23.90 -63.69
CA LEU A 52 3.07 -25.30 -64.10
C LEU A 52 1.63 -25.78 -64.18
N ILE A 53 0.74 -25.33 -63.29
CA ILE A 53 -0.70 -25.61 -63.40
C ILE A 53 -1.25 -25.04 -64.70
N ILE A 54 -0.96 -23.77 -64.99
CA ILE A 54 -1.43 -23.09 -66.20
C ILE A 54 -0.92 -23.81 -67.44
N LEU A 55 0.36 -24.20 -67.46
CA LEU A 55 0.95 -24.96 -68.55
C LEU A 55 0.28 -26.34 -68.75
N GLY A 56 -0.02 -27.03 -67.64
CA GLY A 56 -0.77 -28.29 -67.68
C GLY A 56 -2.20 -28.13 -68.19
N VAL A 57 -2.89 -27.05 -67.81
CA VAL A 57 -4.25 -26.75 -68.31
C VAL A 57 -4.22 -26.46 -69.82
N LEU A 58 -3.24 -25.69 -70.29
CA LEU A 58 -3.07 -25.39 -71.73
C LEU A 58 -2.77 -26.65 -72.54
N ALA A 59 -1.85 -27.49 -72.07
CA ALA A 59 -1.52 -28.77 -72.73
C ALA A 59 -2.73 -29.73 -72.75
N GLY A 60 -3.51 -29.78 -71.66
CA GLY A 60 -4.73 -30.58 -71.58
C GLY A 60 -5.84 -30.07 -72.51
N ALA A 61 -6.04 -28.76 -72.58
CA ALA A 61 -7.00 -28.14 -73.50
C ALA A 61 -6.63 -28.42 -74.97
N PHE A 62 -5.34 -28.33 -75.31
CA PHE A 62 -4.85 -28.66 -76.65
C PHE A 62 -5.09 -30.13 -77.00
N ALA A 63 -4.75 -31.06 -76.10
CA ALA A 63 -4.97 -32.49 -76.33
C ALA A 63 -6.46 -32.85 -76.49
N LEU A 64 -7.34 -32.17 -75.74
CA LEU A 64 -8.79 -32.36 -75.82
C LEU A 64 -9.38 -31.77 -77.12
N ALA A 65 -8.90 -30.60 -77.55
CA ALA A 65 -9.33 -29.97 -78.80
C ALA A 65 -8.93 -30.79 -80.03
N ASP A 66 -7.69 -31.32 -80.06
CA ASP A 66 -7.24 -32.21 -81.14
C ASP A 66 -8.12 -33.47 -81.21
N LYS A 67 -8.40 -34.11 -80.07
CA LYS A 67 -9.23 -35.31 -80.00
C LYS A 67 -10.70 -35.10 -80.44
N LEU A 68 -11.26 -33.91 -80.24
CA LEU A 68 -12.67 -33.60 -80.54
C LEU A 68 -12.90 -32.99 -81.92
N PHE A 69 -12.00 -32.14 -82.41
CA PHE A 69 -12.25 -31.30 -83.59
C PHE A 69 -11.31 -31.52 -84.77
N LEU A 70 -10.04 -31.90 -84.53
CA LEU A 70 -9.01 -31.92 -85.58
C LEU A 70 -8.64 -33.35 -86.00
N ASN A 71 -8.45 -34.26 -85.05
CA ASN A 71 -8.07 -35.67 -85.23
C ASN A 71 -6.84 -35.92 -86.13
N GLU A 72 -6.04 -34.90 -86.42
CA GLU A 72 -4.85 -34.94 -87.28
C GLU A 72 -3.56 -35.20 -86.48
N PHE A 73 -3.53 -34.86 -85.18
CA PHE A 73 -2.30 -34.89 -84.37
C PHE A 73 -2.32 -35.90 -83.21
N SER A 74 -2.99 -37.05 -83.40
CA SER A 74 -3.21 -38.10 -82.40
C SER A 74 -1.97 -38.54 -81.59
N ASN A 75 -0.79 -38.61 -82.23
CA ASN A 75 0.46 -38.97 -81.54
C ASN A 75 0.97 -37.87 -80.59
N ILE A 76 0.78 -36.59 -80.97
CA ILE A 76 1.23 -35.44 -80.18
C ILE A 76 0.27 -35.18 -79.03
N SER A 77 -1.04 -35.30 -79.25
CA SER A 77 -2.05 -35.17 -78.19
C SER A 77 -1.91 -36.25 -77.12
N GLY A 78 -1.53 -37.47 -77.50
CA GLY A 78 -1.16 -38.54 -76.56
C GLY A 78 0.01 -38.18 -75.65
N ILE A 79 1.12 -37.66 -76.20
CA ILE A 79 2.30 -37.23 -75.42
C ILE A 79 1.96 -36.05 -74.50
N MET A 80 1.18 -35.09 -75.00
CA MET A 80 0.74 -33.93 -74.21
C MET A 80 -0.12 -34.36 -73.02
N ALA A 81 -1.00 -35.36 -73.17
CA ALA A 81 -1.81 -35.88 -72.07
C ALA A 81 -0.95 -36.45 -70.92
N TRP A 82 0.15 -37.15 -71.23
CA TRP A 82 1.10 -37.61 -70.21
C TRP A 82 1.90 -36.45 -69.58
N ALA A 83 2.24 -35.43 -70.37
CA ALA A 83 2.94 -34.23 -69.87
C ALA A 83 2.10 -33.44 -68.85
N VAL A 84 0.77 -33.41 -69.00
CA VAL A 84 -0.14 -32.79 -68.01
C VAL A 84 0.04 -33.41 -66.62
N LEU A 85 0.12 -34.74 -66.53
CA LEU A 85 0.32 -35.44 -65.26
C LEU A 85 1.65 -35.05 -64.62
N CYS A 86 2.74 -34.99 -65.39
CA CYS A 86 4.04 -34.58 -64.89
C CYS A 86 4.04 -33.12 -64.39
N PHE A 87 3.38 -32.20 -65.10
CA PHE A 87 3.28 -30.80 -64.67
C PHE A 87 2.48 -30.63 -63.38
N TRP A 88 1.37 -31.35 -63.21
CA TRP A 88 0.56 -31.27 -61.99
C TRP A 88 1.21 -31.96 -60.79
N VAL A 89 1.89 -33.10 -60.99
CA VAL A 89 2.68 -33.75 -59.93
C VAL A 89 3.81 -32.83 -59.46
N LEU A 90 4.54 -32.22 -60.40
CA LEU A 90 5.62 -31.29 -60.06
C LEU A 90 5.10 -30.01 -59.38
N ALA A 91 3.96 -29.46 -59.82
CA ALA A 91 3.30 -28.35 -59.15
C ALA A 91 2.88 -28.72 -57.71
N GLY A 92 2.33 -29.93 -57.51
CA GLY A 92 2.00 -30.46 -56.19
C GLY A 92 3.18 -30.54 -55.24
N LEU A 93 4.35 -31.01 -55.73
CA LEU A 93 5.59 -31.03 -54.95
C LEU A 93 6.04 -29.63 -54.52
N PHE A 94 5.93 -28.63 -55.40
CA PHE A 94 6.23 -27.24 -55.05
C PHE A 94 5.23 -26.66 -54.02
N PHE A 95 3.95 -27.02 -54.08
CA PHE A 95 2.98 -26.61 -53.05
C PHE A 95 3.28 -27.25 -51.69
N ILE A 96 3.67 -28.53 -51.66
CA ILE A 96 4.06 -29.20 -50.41
C ILE A 96 5.32 -28.54 -49.82
N TYR A 97 6.32 -28.26 -50.67
CA TYR A 97 7.55 -27.60 -50.24
C TYR A 97 7.31 -26.17 -49.70
N THR A 98 6.51 -25.37 -50.40
CA THR A 98 6.17 -24.01 -49.98
C THR A 98 5.33 -24.00 -48.69
N SER A 99 4.42 -24.96 -48.52
CA SER A 99 3.67 -25.17 -47.27
C SER A 99 4.62 -25.49 -46.10
N PHE A 100 5.56 -26.42 -46.30
CA PHE A 100 6.57 -26.76 -45.28
C PHE A 100 7.43 -25.56 -44.89
N LEU A 101 7.85 -24.75 -45.87
CA LEU A 101 8.66 -23.57 -45.63
C LEU A 101 7.88 -22.48 -44.87
N SER A 102 6.58 -22.31 -45.20
CA SER A 102 5.67 -21.42 -44.48
C SER A 102 5.47 -21.87 -43.02
N GLN A 103 5.29 -23.17 -42.78
CA GLN A 103 5.18 -23.73 -41.43
C GLN A 103 6.45 -23.46 -40.60
N LYS A 104 7.64 -23.66 -41.20
CA LYS A 104 8.92 -23.35 -40.55
C LYS A 104 9.02 -21.88 -40.14
N GLN A 105 8.53 -20.96 -40.98
CA GLN A 105 8.50 -19.53 -40.67
C GLN A 105 7.58 -19.21 -39.50
N GLN A 106 6.39 -19.82 -39.44
CA GLN A 106 5.45 -19.64 -38.35
C GLN A 106 6.04 -20.11 -37.01
N ILE A 107 6.65 -21.30 -36.99
CA ILE A 107 7.31 -21.85 -35.79
C ILE A 107 8.41 -20.91 -35.28
N LEU A 108 9.22 -20.36 -36.19
CA LEU A 108 10.28 -19.43 -35.84
C LEU A 108 9.71 -18.15 -35.20
N MET A 109 8.63 -17.60 -35.76
CA MET A 109 7.96 -16.43 -35.18
C MET A 109 7.38 -16.72 -33.80
N THR A 110 6.71 -17.86 -33.62
CA THR A 110 6.19 -18.28 -32.31
C THR A 110 7.32 -18.43 -31.29
N HIS A 111 8.46 -19.01 -31.69
CA HIS A 111 9.62 -19.12 -30.80
C HIS A 111 10.15 -17.75 -30.36
N ILE A 112 10.24 -16.77 -31.27
CA ILE A 112 10.64 -15.40 -30.93
C ILE A 112 9.67 -14.77 -29.93
N GLU A 113 8.36 -14.90 -30.17
CA GLU A 113 7.32 -14.37 -29.29
C GLU A 113 7.42 -14.99 -27.88
N THR A 114 7.60 -16.32 -27.79
CA THR A 114 7.79 -16.98 -26.49
C THR A 114 9.03 -16.45 -25.75
N LYS A 115 10.14 -16.21 -26.47
CA LYS A 115 11.36 -15.64 -25.87
C LYS A 115 11.15 -14.22 -25.38
N PHE A 116 10.40 -13.41 -26.12
CA PHE A 116 10.04 -12.05 -25.70
C PHE A 116 9.17 -12.09 -24.43
N ASN A 117 8.14 -12.94 -24.41
CA ASN A 117 7.27 -13.11 -23.25
C ASN A 117 8.05 -13.61 -22.02
N GLU A 118 9.01 -14.52 -22.19
CA GLU A 118 9.90 -14.95 -21.10
C GLU A 118 10.71 -13.77 -20.50
N ILE A 119 11.21 -12.87 -21.35
CA ILE A 119 11.98 -11.69 -20.91
C ILE A 119 11.09 -10.69 -20.17
N GLU A 120 9.88 -10.45 -20.69
CA GLU A 120 8.90 -9.57 -20.04
C GLU A 120 8.48 -10.11 -18.67
N LEU A 121 8.20 -11.41 -18.57
CA LEU A 121 7.88 -12.06 -17.29
C LEU A 121 9.03 -11.97 -16.29
N LYS A 122 10.27 -12.17 -16.72
CA LYS A 122 11.45 -12.00 -15.84
C LYS A 122 11.59 -10.57 -15.35
N THR A 123 11.38 -9.60 -16.23
CA THR A 123 11.48 -8.17 -15.89
C THR A 123 10.40 -7.77 -14.89
N THR A 124 9.15 -8.17 -15.12
CA THR A 124 8.04 -7.91 -14.20
C THR A 124 8.25 -8.58 -12.84
N HIS A 125 8.79 -9.80 -12.82
CA HIS A 125 9.13 -10.47 -11.56
C HIS A 125 10.14 -9.67 -10.74
N ILE A 126 11.23 -9.20 -11.38
CA ILE A 126 12.25 -8.35 -10.74
C ILE A 126 11.62 -7.05 -10.21
N GLU A 127 10.77 -6.39 -11.00
CA GLU A 127 10.07 -5.16 -10.58
C GLU A 127 9.18 -5.41 -9.34
N HIS A 128 8.45 -6.51 -9.31
CA HIS A 128 7.62 -6.91 -8.17
C HIS A 128 8.47 -7.21 -6.93
N GLU A 129 9.62 -7.86 -7.08
CA GLU A 129 10.55 -8.12 -5.97
C GLU A 129 11.12 -6.82 -5.41
N VAL A 130 11.58 -5.91 -6.28
CA VAL A 130 12.06 -4.58 -5.87
C VAL A 130 10.97 -3.78 -5.17
N LEU A 131 9.73 -3.83 -5.66
CA LEU A 131 8.60 -3.16 -5.02
C LEU A 131 8.29 -3.74 -3.64
N LYS A 132 8.33 -5.07 -3.48
CA LYS A 132 8.15 -5.73 -2.17
C LYS A 132 9.23 -5.30 -1.19
N ALA A 133 10.49 -5.29 -1.60
CA ALA A 133 11.59 -4.83 -0.75
C ALA A 133 11.39 -3.37 -0.29
N ARG A 134 11.02 -2.46 -1.19
CA ARG A 134 10.70 -1.07 -0.83
C ARG A 134 9.48 -0.95 0.09
N PHE A 135 8.46 -1.78 -0.14
CA PHE A 135 7.27 -1.79 0.70
C PHE A 135 7.60 -2.24 2.12
N GLU A 136 8.45 -3.25 2.27
CA GLU A 136 8.95 -3.72 3.58
C GLU A 136 9.72 -2.62 4.31
N GLU A 137 10.59 -1.87 3.62
CA GLU A 137 11.30 -0.71 4.20
C GLU A 137 10.33 0.41 4.62
N LEU A 138 9.32 0.70 3.81
CA LEU A 138 8.34 1.76 4.08
C LEU A 138 7.34 1.39 5.19
N HIS A 139 7.09 0.09 5.38
CA HIS A 139 6.02 -0.41 6.24
C HIS A 139 6.13 0.11 7.68
N ASP A 140 7.32 0.13 8.25
CA ASP A 140 7.51 0.60 9.64
C ASP A 140 7.38 2.12 9.75
N SER A 141 7.85 2.86 8.74
CA SER A 141 7.67 4.31 8.67
C SER A 141 6.17 4.67 8.59
N VAL A 142 5.39 3.94 7.81
CA VAL A 142 3.93 4.13 7.69
C VAL A 142 3.20 3.78 8.98
N LYS A 143 3.61 2.73 9.71
CA LYS A 143 3.04 2.44 11.03
C LYS A 143 3.28 3.57 12.00
N GLN A 144 4.50 4.12 12.02
CA GLN A 144 4.85 5.23 12.87
C GLN A 144 4.04 6.49 12.50
N GLU A 145 3.95 6.82 11.22
CA GLU A 145 3.17 7.96 10.74
C GLU A 145 1.67 7.82 11.10
N ARG A 146 1.08 6.64 10.89
CA ARG A 146 -0.31 6.36 11.29
C ARG A 146 -0.52 6.52 12.79
N PHE A 147 0.40 5.99 13.59
CA PHE A 147 0.37 6.14 15.04
C PHE A 147 0.45 7.62 15.43
N GLU A 148 1.43 8.36 14.92
CA GLU A 148 1.64 9.78 15.22
C GLU A 148 0.41 10.61 14.84
N SER A 149 -0.17 10.37 13.65
CA SER A 149 -1.39 11.03 13.20
C SER A 149 -2.56 10.78 14.17
N THR A 150 -2.80 9.53 14.57
CA THR A 150 -3.87 9.21 15.52
C THR A 150 -3.59 9.79 16.91
N PHE A 151 -2.34 9.71 17.39
CA PHE A 151 -1.93 10.28 18.67
C PHE A 151 -2.18 11.79 18.74
N PHE A 152 -1.72 12.55 17.74
CA PHE A 152 -1.90 14.01 17.73
C PHE A 152 -3.37 14.40 17.52
N GLN A 153 -4.16 13.59 16.81
CA GLN A 153 -5.60 13.79 16.74
C GLN A 153 -6.27 13.62 18.10
N LEU A 154 -5.95 12.55 18.85
CA LEU A 154 -6.49 12.34 20.20
C LEU A 154 -6.06 13.45 21.17
N LEU A 155 -4.81 13.90 21.05
CA LEU A 155 -4.29 15.03 21.84
C LEU A 155 -4.98 16.35 21.48
N SER A 156 -5.30 16.56 20.20
CA SER A 156 -6.12 17.71 19.77
C SER A 156 -7.52 17.63 20.36
N VAL A 157 -8.15 16.45 20.35
CA VAL A 157 -9.47 16.24 20.98
C VAL A 157 -9.40 16.54 22.48
N GLN A 158 -8.33 16.16 23.18
CA GLN A 158 -8.14 16.53 24.60
C GLN A 158 -8.15 18.04 24.80
N ASN A 159 -7.45 18.79 23.96
CA ASN A 159 -7.43 20.25 24.04
C ASN A 159 -8.82 20.85 23.72
N VAL A 160 -9.57 20.27 22.79
CA VAL A 160 -10.95 20.67 22.52
C VAL A 160 -11.84 20.45 23.76
N ILE A 161 -11.74 19.29 24.41
CA ILE A 161 -12.47 18.99 25.65
C ILE A 161 -12.14 20.03 26.72
N VAL A 162 -10.84 20.29 26.95
CA VAL A 162 -10.36 21.31 27.89
C VAL A 162 -10.94 22.68 27.56
N ASN A 163 -10.90 23.10 26.29
CA ASN A 163 -11.39 24.42 25.87
C ASN A 163 -12.92 24.55 25.92
N SER A 164 -13.64 23.44 25.75
CA SER A 164 -15.10 23.39 25.84
C SER A 164 -15.64 23.36 27.28
N LEU A 165 -14.75 23.11 28.25
CA LEU A 165 -15.13 23.01 29.65
C LEU A 165 -15.60 24.36 30.19
N GLU A 166 -16.83 24.41 30.68
CA GLU A 166 -17.46 25.62 31.21
C GLU A 166 -18.03 25.34 32.60
N ILE A 167 -17.57 26.09 33.60
CA ILE A 167 -17.99 25.95 34.99
C ILE A 167 -18.49 27.28 35.51
N THR A 168 -19.71 27.28 36.02
CA THR A 168 -20.29 28.45 36.69
C THR A 168 -19.80 28.55 38.14
N LYS A 169 -19.36 29.74 38.53
CA LYS A 169 -19.06 30.12 39.92
C LYS A 169 -19.86 31.37 40.29
N ASN A 170 -20.28 31.48 41.55
CA ASN A 170 -20.88 32.71 42.04
C ASN A 170 -19.78 33.66 42.51
N ASN A 171 -19.86 34.92 42.10
CA ASN A 171 -18.97 35.97 42.58
C ASN A 171 -19.42 36.49 43.97
N GLU A 172 -18.64 37.37 44.59
CA GLU A 172 -18.93 38.01 45.87
C GLU A 172 -20.30 38.71 45.91
N ASN A 173 -20.81 39.15 44.75
CA ASN A 173 -22.12 39.76 44.59
C ASN A 173 -23.26 38.74 44.31
N ASN A 174 -23.03 37.43 44.49
CA ASN A 174 -23.93 36.33 44.10
C ASN A 174 -24.28 36.26 42.60
N GLU A 175 -23.49 36.92 41.75
CA GLU A 175 -23.64 36.82 40.29
C GLU A 175 -22.94 35.58 39.74
N SER A 176 -23.65 34.81 38.92
CA SER A 176 -23.11 33.64 38.23
C SER A 176 -22.11 34.06 37.14
N VAL A 177 -20.81 33.89 37.40
CA VAL A 177 -19.73 34.09 36.44
C VAL A 177 -19.35 32.74 35.83
N SER A 178 -19.40 32.66 34.51
CA SER A 178 -18.91 31.51 33.76
C SER A 178 -17.40 31.57 33.61
N VAL A 179 -16.72 30.50 34.02
CA VAL A 179 -15.28 30.28 33.78
C VAL A 179 -15.14 29.21 32.71
N LYS A 180 -14.26 29.45 31.74
CA LYS A 180 -14.09 28.58 30.57
C LYS A 180 -12.68 28.06 30.45
N GLY A 181 -12.54 26.94 29.77
CA GLY A 181 -11.25 26.39 29.38
C GLY A 181 -10.47 25.84 30.58
N ARG A 182 -9.16 26.09 30.56
CA ARG A 182 -8.23 25.58 31.58
C ARG A 182 -8.46 26.16 32.98
N ASP A 183 -8.95 27.38 33.09
CA ASP A 183 -9.24 28.03 34.38
C ASP A 183 -10.38 27.32 35.13
N SER A 184 -11.24 26.59 34.41
CA SER A 184 -12.29 25.76 35.01
C SER A 184 -11.73 24.69 35.94
N PHE A 185 -10.54 24.15 35.65
CA PHE A 185 -9.88 23.18 36.55
C PHE A 185 -9.44 23.79 37.87
N THR A 186 -9.06 25.08 37.88
CA THR A 186 -8.78 25.81 39.11
C THR A 186 -10.03 25.87 40.00
N VAL A 187 -11.18 26.20 39.41
CA VAL A 187 -12.47 26.27 40.12
C VAL A 187 -12.89 24.88 40.62
N LEU A 188 -12.79 23.85 39.77
CA LEU A 188 -13.10 22.47 40.14
C LEU A 188 -12.22 21.98 41.30
N PHE A 189 -10.91 22.26 41.24
CA PHE A 189 -10.00 21.91 42.32
C PHE A 189 -10.32 22.65 43.61
N GLN A 190 -10.67 23.95 43.54
CA GLN A 190 -11.12 24.71 44.71
C GLN A 190 -12.42 24.16 45.31
N LYS A 191 -13.40 23.77 44.48
CA LYS A 191 -14.64 23.10 44.93
C LYS A 191 -14.33 21.80 45.67
N PHE A 192 -13.42 20.99 45.13
CA PHE A 192 -12.94 19.78 45.81
C PHE A 192 -12.27 20.11 47.15
N LEU A 193 -11.33 21.06 47.18
CA LEU A 193 -10.67 21.48 48.41
C LEU A 193 -11.65 21.98 49.47
N GLN A 194 -12.69 22.70 49.08
CA GLN A 194 -13.71 23.18 50.01
C GLN A 194 -14.43 22.02 50.70
N LYS A 195 -14.81 20.98 49.95
CA LYS A 195 -15.40 19.75 50.53
C LYS A 195 -14.40 19.03 51.43
N ALA A 196 -13.14 18.91 51.01
CA ALA A 196 -12.10 18.25 51.80
C ALA A 196 -11.68 19.01 53.07
N ARG A 197 -11.81 20.35 53.10
CA ARG A 197 -11.47 21.19 54.27
C ARG A 197 -12.40 21.00 55.46
N PHE A 198 -13.59 20.44 55.28
CA PHE A 198 -14.47 20.09 56.40
C PHE A 198 -13.97 18.87 57.19
N VAL A 199 -12.92 18.20 56.71
CA VAL A 199 -12.29 17.09 57.43
C VAL A 199 -11.23 17.65 58.40
N TYR A 200 -11.57 17.67 59.69
CA TYR A 200 -10.71 18.18 60.77
C TYR A 200 -9.48 17.29 61.06
N ASP A 201 -9.57 16.02 60.68
CA ASP A 201 -8.56 15.00 60.87
C ASP A 201 -8.11 14.60 59.46
N SER A 202 -6.82 14.59 59.13
CA SER A 202 -6.32 14.26 57.78
C SER A 202 -6.53 12.79 57.38
N ASP A 203 -7.67 12.22 57.75
CA ASP A 203 -8.11 10.87 57.45
C ASP A 203 -8.31 10.72 55.94
N PHE A 204 -7.41 9.93 55.37
CA PHE A 204 -7.38 9.57 53.96
C PHE A 204 -8.74 9.09 53.44
N ASN A 205 -9.44 8.24 54.21
CA ASN A 205 -10.70 7.66 53.77
C ASN A 205 -11.80 8.73 53.65
N LYS A 206 -11.82 9.71 54.55
CA LYS A 206 -12.78 10.83 54.50
C LYS A 206 -12.48 11.77 53.34
N ILE A 207 -11.21 12.10 53.12
CA ILE A 207 -10.79 12.90 51.96
C ILE A 207 -11.23 12.20 50.67
N MET A 208 -11.05 10.88 50.60
CA MET A 208 -11.44 10.12 49.42
C MET A 208 -12.95 9.99 49.24
N SER A 209 -13.73 9.84 50.30
CA SER A 209 -15.18 9.89 50.19
C SER A 209 -15.68 11.24 49.66
N HIS A 210 -15.09 12.35 50.12
CA HIS A 210 -15.44 13.68 49.61
C HIS A 210 -14.97 13.91 48.16
N TYR A 211 -13.83 13.34 47.77
CA TYR A 211 -13.42 13.35 46.36
C TYR A 211 -14.42 12.58 45.50
N GLU A 212 -14.88 11.40 45.94
CA GLU A 212 -15.82 10.61 45.17
C GLU A 212 -17.19 11.30 45.03
N GLU A 213 -17.66 11.95 46.09
CA GLU A 213 -18.86 12.80 46.06
C GLU A 213 -18.69 13.96 45.08
N PHE A 214 -17.59 14.72 45.20
CA PHE A 214 -17.22 15.80 44.28
C PHE A 214 -17.17 15.31 42.82
N TYR A 215 -16.56 14.15 42.59
CA TYR A 215 -16.42 13.57 41.27
C TYR A 215 -17.78 13.22 40.67
N ASN A 216 -18.69 12.63 41.46
CA ASN A 216 -20.04 12.29 41.00
C ASN A 216 -20.85 13.55 40.64
N GLU A 217 -20.72 14.63 41.40
CA GLU A 217 -21.38 15.91 41.10
C GLU A 217 -20.87 16.58 39.82
N ASN A 218 -19.59 16.35 39.47
CA ASN A 218 -18.92 16.94 38.30
C ASN A 218 -18.54 15.85 37.28
N HIS A 219 -19.31 14.74 37.25
CA HIS A 219 -18.97 13.55 36.48
C HIS A 219 -19.03 13.81 34.99
N ALA A 220 -19.99 14.63 34.53
CA ALA A 220 -20.13 14.94 33.12
C ALA A 220 -18.82 15.53 32.58
N GLU A 221 -18.23 16.48 33.28
CA GLU A 221 -17.01 17.15 32.87
C GLU A 221 -15.77 16.29 33.10
N LEU A 222 -15.59 15.80 34.34
CA LEU A 222 -14.39 15.08 34.74
C LEU A 222 -14.30 13.68 34.13
N GLY A 223 -15.44 13.00 33.99
CA GLY A 223 -15.51 11.68 33.36
C GLY A 223 -15.09 11.74 31.89
N HIS A 224 -15.59 12.70 31.13
CA HIS A 224 -15.17 12.90 29.74
C HIS A 224 -13.69 13.30 29.64
N TYR A 225 -13.23 14.22 30.50
CA TYR A 225 -11.84 14.68 30.51
C TYR A 225 -10.84 13.55 30.85
N PHE A 226 -11.05 12.84 31.96
CA PHE A 226 -10.13 11.77 32.37
C PHE A 226 -10.25 10.54 31.49
N GLY A 227 -11.45 10.24 30.97
CA GLY A 227 -11.64 9.14 30.02
C GLY A 227 -10.80 9.34 28.76
N ASN A 228 -10.84 10.53 28.16
CA ASN A 228 -10.03 10.82 26.98
C ASN A 228 -8.53 10.84 27.29
N LEU A 229 -8.12 11.43 28.42
CA LEU A 229 -6.72 11.42 28.85
C LEU A 229 -6.19 9.99 29.08
N TYR A 230 -6.99 9.16 29.74
CA TYR A 230 -6.70 7.73 29.93
C TYR A 230 -6.53 7.03 28.59
N HIS A 231 -7.44 7.24 27.64
CA HIS A 231 -7.37 6.59 26.33
C HIS A 231 -6.17 7.03 25.50
N ILE A 232 -5.72 8.28 25.59
CA ILE A 232 -4.48 8.75 24.95
C ILE A 232 -3.29 7.98 25.52
N ILE A 233 -3.16 7.94 26.84
CA ILE A 233 -2.03 7.27 27.50
C ILE A 233 -2.08 5.76 27.24
N LYS A 234 -3.28 5.17 27.27
CA LYS A 234 -3.48 3.75 26.97
C LYS A 234 -3.14 3.42 25.53
N PHE A 235 -3.50 4.28 24.58
CA PHE A 235 -3.14 4.13 23.17
C PHE A 235 -1.62 4.07 22.98
N VAL A 236 -0.88 5.00 23.61
CA VAL A 236 0.59 4.97 23.63
C VAL A 236 1.10 3.68 24.28
N ASP A 237 0.55 3.29 25.42
CA ASP A 237 0.94 2.10 26.19
C ASP A 237 0.80 0.80 25.39
N THR A 238 -0.30 0.64 24.67
CA THR A 238 -0.60 -0.58 23.89
C THR A 238 0.05 -0.60 22.50
N SER A 239 0.57 0.53 22.03
CA SER A 239 1.19 0.61 20.70
C SER A 239 2.50 -0.19 20.62
N ALA A 240 2.92 -0.53 19.41
CA ALA A 240 4.20 -1.22 19.14
C ALA A 240 5.38 -0.25 18.95
N ILE A 241 5.21 1.04 19.22
CA ILE A 241 6.27 2.03 19.05
C ILE A 241 7.39 1.81 20.08
N ALA A 242 8.64 2.07 19.70
CA ALA A 242 9.78 1.97 20.59
C ALA A 242 9.80 3.12 21.62
N ASP A 243 9.63 4.36 21.16
CA ASP A 243 9.80 5.56 21.98
C ASP A 243 8.48 6.05 22.61
N LYS A 244 7.87 5.22 23.45
CA LYS A 244 6.61 5.56 24.16
C LYS A 244 6.76 6.77 25.08
N GLU A 245 7.91 6.88 25.74
CA GLU A 245 8.18 7.92 26.73
C GLU A 245 8.12 9.32 26.11
N LYS A 246 8.64 9.50 24.88
CA LYS A 246 8.51 10.75 24.12
C LYS A 246 7.06 11.21 23.98
N TYR A 247 6.13 10.31 23.65
CA TYR A 247 4.72 10.69 23.47
C TYR A 247 4.03 10.97 24.80
N ILE A 248 4.36 10.22 25.87
CA ILE A 248 3.86 10.54 27.21
C ILE A 248 4.41 11.88 27.70
N ASN A 249 5.65 12.23 27.36
CA ASN A 249 6.20 13.56 27.63
C ASN A 249 5.38 14.67 26.98
N PHE A 250 4.92 14.49 25.74
CA PHE A 250 4.03 15.46 25.09
C PHE A 250 2.68 15.60 25.82
N VAL A 251 2.07 14.49 26.24
CA VAL A 251 0.83 14.53 27.04
C VAL A 251 1.07 15.27 28.36
N ARG A 252 2.12 14.89 29.10
CA ARG A 252 2.49 15.49 30.39
C ARG A 252 2.75 16.99 30.28
N ALA A 253 3.41 17.44 29.22
CA ALA A 253 3.67 18.86 28.98
C ALA A 253 2.40 19.70 28.78
N GLN A 254 1.27 19.07 28.42
CA GLN A 254 0.00 19.77 28.25
C GLN A 254 -0.81 19.87 29.54
N LEU A 255 -0.50 19.11 30.60
CA LEU A 255 -1.28 19.09 31.84
C LEU A 255 -0.89 20.25 32.77
N SER A 256 -1.87 21.02 33.23
CA SER A 256 -1.66 22.03 34.27
C SER A 256 -1.55 21.42 35.68
N GLY A 257 -1.05 22.21 36.63
CA GLY A 257 -0.93 21.78 38.03
C GLY A 257 -2.26 21.35 38.67
N TYR A 258 -3.36 22.05 38.36
CA TYR A 258 -4.69 21.69 38.87
C TYR A 258 -5.26 20.43 38.21
N GLU A 259 -5.00 20.23 36.91
CA GLU A 259 -5.32 18.98 36.21
C GLU A 259 -4.56 17.79 36.84
N LEU A 260 -3.27 17.95 37.12
CA LEU A 260 -2.46 16.94 37.80
C LEU A 260 -2.98 16.64 39.21
N GLY A 261 -3.45 17.66 39.94
CA GLY A 261 -4.03 17.46 41.28
C GLY A 261 -5.34 16.71 41.25
N LEU A 262 -6.24 17.06 40.35
CA LEU A 262 -7.49 16.32 40.18
C LEU A 262 -7.23 14.88 39.70
N LEU A 263 -6.25 14.68 38.83
CA LEU A 263 -5.81 13.35 38.37
C LEU A 263 -5.22 12.52 39.52
N PHE A 264 -4.42 13.14 40.38
CA PHE A 264 -3.82 12.49 41.55
C PHE A 264 -4.88 11.84 42.43
N TYR A 265 -5.90 12.61 42.82
CA TYR A 265 -6.98 12.05 43.63
C TYR A 265 -7.91 11.13 42.82
N ASN A 266 -8.05 11.34 41.51
CA ASN A 266 -8.76 10.39 40.64
C ASN A 266 -8.14 8.99 40.71
N CYS A 267 -6.82 8.93 40.62
CA CYS A 267 -6.03 7.69 40.67
C CYS A 267 -6.09 7.01 42.04
N LEU A 268 -6.40 7.72 43.12
CA LEU A 268 -6.58 7.13 44.45
C LEU A 268 -8.02 6.71 44.74
N SER A 269 -8.99 7.30 44.02
CA SER A 269 -10.41 6.97 44.11
C SER A 269 -10.77 5.68 43.38
N LYS A 270 -11.99 5.16 43.61
CA LYS A 270 -12.50 4.00 42.87
C LYS A 270 -12.57 4.16 41.34
N PHE A 271 -12.54 5.39 40.82
CA PHE A 271 -12.67 5.65 39.39
C PHE A 271 -11.37 5.44 38.61
N GLY A 272 -10.22 5.76 39.22
CA GLY A 272 -8.92 5.71 38.56
C GLY A 272 -7.94 4.69 39.14
N LYS A 273 -8.23 4.09 40.32
CA LYS A 273 -7.29 3.23 41.05
C LYS A 273 -6.89 1.96 40.31
N GLU A 274 -7.81 1.31 39.62
CA GLU A 274 -7.52 0.05 38.91
C GLU A 274 -7.03 0.28 37.48
N SER A 275 -7.44 1.37 36.84
CA SER A 275 -7.22 1.63 35.43
C SER A 275 -6.09 2.63 35.18
N PHE A 276 -6.21 3.84 35.74
CA PHE A 276 -5.36 4.97 35.40
C PHE A 276 -4.09 5.01 36.26
N LYS A 277 -4.20 4.70 37.55
CA LYS A 277 -3.07 4.68 38.49
C LYS A 277 -1.86 3.86 37.97
N PRO A 278 -2.03 2.62 37.45
CA PRO A 278 -0.90 1.86 36.91
C PRO A 278 -0.18 2.56 35.75
N LEU A 279 -0.91 3.28 34.89
CA LEU A 279 -0.31 4.02 33.78
C LEU A 279 0.46 5.25 34.27
N VAL A 280 -0.09 5.95 35.27
CA VAL A 280 0.56 7.08 35.93
C VAL A 280 1.88 6.66 36.58
N GLU A 281 1.88 5.54 37.30
CA GLU A 281 3.07 4.96 37.93
C GLU A 281 4.09 4.46 36.92
N LYS A 282 3.64 3.87 35.80
CA LYS A 282 4.51 3.36 34.75
C LYS A 282 5.30 4.46 34.03
N TYR A 283 4.68 5.61 33.78
CA TYR A 283 5.27 6.67 32.94
C TYR A 283 5.67 7.93 33.72
N GLY A 284 5.54 7.94 35.05
CA GLY A 284 5.95 9.07 35.87
C GLY A 284 5.16 10.36 35.60
N LEU A 285 3.84 10.25 35.42
CA LEU A 285 3.02 11.42 35.04
C LEU A 285 3.06 12.55 36.08
N PHE A 286 3.40 12.28 37.35
CA PHE A 286 3.47 13.28 38.42
C PHE A 286 4.85 13.87 38.66
N LYS A 287 5.82 13.66 37.75
CA LYS A 287 7.19 14.18 37.90
C LYS A 287 7.30 15.68 38.21
N ASN A 288 6.38 16.48 37.67
CA ASN A 288 6.35 17.93 37.86
C ASN A 288 5.11 18.40 38.64
N ILE A 289 4.51 17.53 39.45
CA ILE A 289 3.32 17.90 40.23
C ILE A 289 3.69 18.98 41.27
N PRO A 290 2.99 20.13 41.32
CA PRO A 290 3.23 21.13 42.35
C PRO A 290 2.96 20.53 43.72
N LYS A 291 3.81 20.73 44.73
CA LYS A 291 3.52 20.20 46.08
C LYS A 291 2.31 20.86 46.74
N THR A 292 1.97 22.08 46.31
CA THR A 292 0.88 22.91 46.86
C THR A 292 -0.53 22.41 46.54
N ILE A 293 -0.68 21.54 45.54
CA ILE A 293 -1.96 20.94 45.13
C ILE A 293 -2.19 19.57 45.80
N ILE A 294 -1.25 19.09 46.61
CA ILE A 294 -1.41 17.84 47.38
C ILE A 294 -1.91 18.23 48.78
N ILE A 295 -3.09 17.73 49.15
CA ILE A 295 -3.76 18.08 50.42
C ILE A 295 -2.94 17.64 51.63
N ASP A 296 -2.43 16.41 51.61
CA ASP A 296 -1.62 15.85 52.69
C ASP A 296 -0.25 15.39 52.17
N PRO A 297 0.87 15.83 52.78
CA PRO A 297 2.22 15.43 52.38
C PRO A 297 2.50 13.92 52.42
N SER A 298 1.68 13.13 53.11
CA SER A 298 1.79 11.66 53.15
C SER A 298 1.17 10.96 51.95
N HIS A 299 0.21 11.59 51.24
CA HIS A 299 -0.49 10.96 50.12
C HIS A 299 0.40 10.50 48.96
N PRO A 300 1.52 11.16 48.61
CA PRO A 300 2.44 10.66 47.58
C PRO A 300 2.94 9.23 47.85
N LYS A 301 3.00 8.81 49.12
CA LYS A 301 3.39 7.44 49.52
C LYS A 301 2.38 6.37 49.09
N MET A 302 1.18 6.77 48.65
CA MET A 302 0.16 5.86 48.12
C MET A 302 0.44 5.46 46.66
N PHE A 303 1.43 6.07 46.01
CA PHE A 303 1.91 5.73 44.68
C PHE A 303 3.29 5.11 44.73
N GLU A 304 3.62 4.32 43.73
CA GLU A 304 4.99 3.88 43.50
C GLU A 304 5.93 5.07 43.24
N PRO A 305 7.20 5.01 43.67
CA PRO A 305 8.16 6.10 43.44
C PRO A 305 8.34 6.48 41.97
N SER A 306 8.11 5.53 41.05
CA SER A 306 8.19 5.76 39.60
C SER A 306 7.12 6.69 39.05
N ALA A 307 6.08 7.00 39.82
CA ALA A 307 5.05 7.98 39.45
C ALA A 307 5.59 9.42 39.42
N PHE A 308 6.71 9.71 40.10
CA PHE A 308 7.29 11.04 40.30
C PHE A 308 8.69 11.17 39.65
#